data_AF-A0A535J0K0-F1
#
_entry.id   AF-A0A535J0K0-F1
#
_cell.length_a   1.000
_cell.length_b   1.000
_cell.length_c   1.000
_cell.angle_alpha   90.00
_cell.angle_beta   90.00
_cell.angle_gamma   90.00
#
_symmetry.space_group_name_H-M   'P 1'
#
loop_
_entity.id
_entity.type
_entity.pdbx_description
1 polymer ?
#
loop_
_entity_poly.entity_id
_entity_poly.type
_entity_poly.pdbx_seq_one_letter_code
_entity_poly.pdbx_strand_id
1 'polypeptide(L)'
;MTSASMPSVAQAGRGLALGAIAGLGIYRPPADAPLARRLTGSDLTGVSYRVQAEQGINTASLAAGAARAALQAGGVDPADIGMIVVGTTTPDVLWPSTACLVQTELKLPMVASFDLYAAETSLLAALNVGIHYIAAGAQSVLVIGADSDNQLVDLPGQSGNVHSRAAAAAVLTRAGGDAGVLSTIAGGAARSEGNGEANDRTVLQGLTDGATECLRKARLSMSEIDLVIAEQSAPETMEAWSKAAGVSSGRLLLDPTRYGSLLAAAPLTALHDAIQEGRLQNGMTALLLACGRGPAWAAACLRWGGGGLLEW
;
A
#
# COMPACT_ATOMS: atom_id res chain seq x y z
N MET A 1 41.51 12.26 -8.73
CA MET A 1 40.82 11.36 -9.69
C MET A 1 40.47 10.09 -8.94
N THR A 2 39.29 10.04 -8.34
CA THR A 2 38.77 8.86 -7.65
C THR A 2 38.29 7.86 -8.70
N SER A 3 38.90 6.68 -8.75
CA SER A 3 38.50 5.61 -9.66
C SER A 3 37.11 5.11 -9.27
N ALA A 4 36.09 5.47 -10.05
CA ALA A 4 34.81 4.77 -9.98
C ALA A 4 35.06 3.33 -10.45
N SER A 5 34.95 2.36 -9.54
CA SER A 5 35.05 0.94 -9.89
C SER A 5 33.91 0.61 -10.84
N MET A 6 34.21 0.04 -12.01
CA MET A 6 33.18 -0.43 -12.93
C MET A 6 32.32 -1.49 -12.25
N PRO A 7 30.99 -1.38 -12.31
CA PRO A 7 30.11 -2.38 -11.70
C PRO A 7 30.36 -3.75 -12.33
N SER A 8 30.31 -4.80 -11.52
CA SER A 8 30.51 -6.17 -12.00
C SER A 8 29.40 -6.57 -12.98
N VAL A 9 29.66 -7.57 -13.82
CA VAL A 9 28.65 -8.12 -14.76
C VAL A 9 27.38 -8.59 -14.02
N ALA A 10 27.49 -9.00 -12.75
CA ALA A 10 26.35 -9.35 -11.90
C ALA A 10 25.53 -8.12 -11.43
N GLN A 11 26.15 -6.94 -11.32
CA GLN A 11 25.46 -5.67 -11.04
C GLN A 11 24.80 -5.11 -12.30
N ALA A 12 25.39 -5.33 -13.48
CA ALA A 12 24.86 -4.88 -14.76
C ALA A 12 23.54 -5.59 -15.19
N GLY A 13 23.22 -6.74 -14.60
CA GLY A 13 21.99 -7.49 -14.85
C GLY A 13 20.79 -7.11 -13.98
N ARG A 14 20.99 -6.33 -12.91
CA ARG A 14 19.93 -5.98 -11.96
C ARG A 14 19.02 -4.89 -12.54
N GLY A 15 17.70 -5.07 -12.42
CA GLY A 15 16.73 -4.04 -12.81
C GLY A 15 16.98 -2.73 -12.06
N LEU A 16 17.00 -1.61 -12.80
CA LEU A 16 16.98 -0.27 -12.22
C LEU A 16 15.64 -0.06 -11.51
N ALA A 17 15.66 0.60 -10.36
CA ALA A 17 14.43 0.94 -9.65
C ALA A 17 13.66 2.03 -10.42
N LEU A 18 12.34 1.90 -10.49
CA LEU A 18 11.43 2.89 -11.08
C LEU A 18 11.33 4.15 -10.21
N GLY A 19 11.59 4.01 -8.91
CA GLY A 19 11.58 5.06 -7.90
C GLY A 19 11.94 4.48 -6.54
N ALA A 20 12.30 5.32 -5.58
CA ALA A 20 12.64 4.95 -4.22
C ALA A 20 11.48 5.25 -3.25
N ILE A 21 11.43 4.51 -2.14
CA ILE A 21 10.60 4.86 -0.98
C ILE A 21 11.48 5.69 -0.05
N ALA A 22 11.25 7.00 -0.01
CA ALA A 22 12.02 7.91 0.83
C ALA A 22 11.62 7.78 2.31
N GLY A 23 10.33 7.64 2.58
CA GLY A 23 9.79 7.44 3.93
C GLY A 23 8.57 6.53 3.93
N LEU A 24 8.45 5.70 4.97
CA LEU A 24 7.26 4.93 5.32
C LEU A 24 6.71 5.46 6.64
N GLY A 25 5.41 5.73 6.64
CA GLY A 25 4.68 6.24 7.79
C GLY A 25 3.50 5.34 8.12
N ILE A 26 3.35 4.98 9.39
CA ILE A 26 2.21 4.19 9.88
C ILE A 26 1.41 5.02 10.86
N TYR A 27 0.09 4.83 10.87
CA TYR A 27 -0.75 5.29 11.97
C TYR A 27 -1.70 4.18 12.42
N ARG A 28 -1.52 3.75 13.68
CA ARG A 28 -2.35 2.76 14.39
C ARG A 28 -2.86 3.39 15.68
N PRO A 29 -4.07 3.99 15.70
CA PRO A 29 -4.60 4.59 16.92
C PRO A 29 -4.79 3.53 18.02
N PRO A 30 -4.76 3.95 19.30
CA PRO A 30 -5.17 3.10 20.42
C PRO A 30 -6.56 2.48 20.20
N ALA A 31 -6.77 1.27 20.73
CA ALA A 31 -8.04 0.55 20.58
C ALA A 31 -9.24 1.32 21.15
N ASP A 32 -9.03 2.18 22.15
CA ASP A 32 -10.02 3.03 22.80
C ASP A 32 -10.18 4.42 22.15
N ALA A 33 -9.45 4.71 21.07
CA ALA A 33 -9.56 5.99 20.37
C ALA A 33 -11.02 6.23 19.91
N PRO A 34 -11.61 7.41 20.20
CA PRO A 34 -13.00 7.68 19.89
C PRO A 34 -13.20 7.75 18.38
N LEU A 35 -14.22 7.06 17.88
CA LEU A 35 -14.61 7.15 16.47
C LEU A 35 -15.24 8.50 16.17
N ALA A 36 -14.99 8.97 14.95
CA ALA A 36 -15.78 10.07 14.44
C ALA A 36 -17.26 9.70 14.38
N ARG A 37 -18.12 10.65 14.71
CA ARG A 37 -19.58 10.44 14.63
C ARG A 37 -19.96 10.05 13.19
N ARG A 38 -20.68 8.94 13.04
CA ARG A 38 -21.30 8.57 11.76
C ARG A 38 -22.30 9.65 11.33
N LEU A 39 -22.10 10.20 10.14
CA LEU A 39 -22.98 11.22 9.55
C LEU A 39 -23.95 10.55 8.56
N THR A 40 -25.24 10.92 8.63
CA THR A 40 -26.26 10.43 7.68
C THR A 40 -26.52 11.46 6.58
N GLY A 41 -27.17 11.06 5.48
CA GLY A 41 -27.40 11.92 4.32
C GLY A 41 -28.11 13.25 4.62
N SER A 42 -28.89 13.33 5.70
CA SER A 42 -29.51 14.57 6.19
C SER A 42 -28.55 15.49 6.95
N ASP A 43 -27.46 14.95 7.51
CA ASP A 43 -26.45 15.70 8.27
C ASP A 43 -25.37 16.32 7.35
N LEU A 44 -25.25 15.84 6.11
CA LEU A 44 -24.26 16.27 5.12
C LEU A 44 -24.69 17.55 4.39
N THR A 45 -24.71 18.69 5.08
CA THR A 45 -24.93 20.01 4.46
C THR A 45 -23.61 20.76 4.27
N GLY A 46 -23.32 21.15 3.02
CA GLY A 46 -22.13 21.94 2.66
C GLY A 46 -20.82 21.15 2.53
N VAL A 47 -19.73 21.88 2.30
CA VAL A 47 -18.34 21.36 2.22
C VAL A 47 -17.71 21.28 3.62
N SER A 48 -18.14 22.16 4.54
CA SER A 48 -17.51 22.42 5.83
C SER A 48 -17.74 21.38 6.93
N TYR A 49 -18.72 20.49 6.77
CA TYR A 49 -18.99 19.41 7.75
C TYR A 49 -18.12 18.16 7.56
N ARG A 50 -17.29 18.14 6.52
CA ARG A 50 -16.57 16.95 6.09
C ARG A 50 -15.23 16.88 6.79
N VAL A 51 -15.16 16.02 7.81
CA VAL A 51 -13.91 15.45 8.33
C VAL A 51 -13.03 16.48 9.06
N GLN A 52 -13.35 16.73 10.32
CA GLN A 52 -12.43 17.36 11.26
C GLN A 52 -11.88 16.27 12.19
N ALA A 53 -10.55 16.17 12.31
CA ALA A 53 -9.89 15.23 13.22
C ALA A 53 -10.34 15.38 14.68
N GLU A 54 -10.79 16.59 15.06
CA GLU A 54 -11.35 16.92 16.37
C GLU A 54 -12.62 16.13 16.71
N GLN A 55 -13.29 15.55 15.70
CA GLN A 55 -14.52 14.78 15.90
C GLN A 55 -14.29 13.28 16.15
N GLY A 56 -13.04 12.80 16.10
CA GLY A 56 -12.67 11.40 16.30
C GLY A 56 -11.96 10.79 15.08
N ILE A 57 -11.57 9.52 15.19
CA ILE A 57 -10.87 8.78 14.14
C ILE A 57 -11.81 8.48 12.97
N ASN A 58 -11.34 8.81 11.77
CA ASN A 58 -11.99 8.58 10.48
C ASN A 58 -10.91 8.26 9.41
N THR A 59 -11.32 7.84 8.21
CA THR A 59 -10.36 7.34 7.21
C THR A 59 -9.37 8.42 6.75
N ALA A 60 -9.83 9.65 6.54
CA ALA A 60 -8.96 10.76 6.17
C ALA A 60 -7.97 11.18 7.27
N SER A 61 -8.37 11.20 8.54
CA SER A 61 -7.48 11.48 9.67
C SER A 61 -6.41 10.40 9.84
N LEU A 62 -6.79 9.12 9.63
CA LEU A 62 -5.83 8.02 9.60
C LEU A 62 -4.81 8.23 8.49
N ALA A 63 -5.30 8.46 7.27
CA ALA A 63 -4.47 8.70 6.10
C ALA A 63 -3.53 9.90 6.30
N ALA A 64 -4.01 10.99 6.88
CA ALA A 64 -3.22 12.19 7.17
C ALA A 64 -2.14 11.95 8.23
N GLY A 65 -2.44 11.19 9.30
CA GLY A 65 -1.45 10.79 10.30
C GLY A 65 -0.31 9.96 9.69
N ALA A 66 -0.64 8.91 8.94
CA ALA A 66 0.35 8.09 8.25
C ALA A 66 1.17 8.89 7.22
N ALA A 67 0.52 9.76 6.45
CA ALA A 67 1.20 10.63 5.49
C ALA A 67 2.17 11.62 6.16
N ARG A 68 1.76 12.22 7.29
CA ARG A 68 2.63 13.09 8.09
C ARG A 68 3.86 12.34 8.58
N ALA A 69 3.68 11.13 9.09
CA ALA A 69 4.78 10.27 9.48
C ALA A 69 5.70 9.96 8.30
N ALA A 70 5.16 9.60 7.13
CA ALA A 70 5.95 9.24 5.96
C ALA A 70 6.76 10.42 5.41
N LEU A 71 6.17 11.63 5.36
CA LEU A 71 6.85 12.86 4.96
C LEU A 71 8.00 13.20 5.91
N GLN A 72 7.75 13.11 7.22
CA GLN A 72 8.76 13.37 8.24
C GLN A 72 9.89 12.33 8.18
N ALA A 73 9.58 11.03 8.06
CA ALA A 73 10.58 9.98 7.97
C ALA A 73 11.45 10.13 6.71
N GLY A 74 10.83 10.51 5.59
CA GLY A 74 11.52 10.70 4.32
C GLY A 74 12.29 12.02 4.19
N GLY A 75 12.08 12.97 5.11
CA GLY A 75 12.65 14.31 5.01
C GLY A 75 12.25 15.05 3.72
N VAL A 76 11.07 14.74 3.17
CA VAL A 76 10.59 15.32 1.91
C VAL A 76 9.83 16.60 2.21
N ASP A 77 10.18 17.67 1.51
CA ASP A 77 9.44 18.93 1.60
C ASP A 77 8.01 18.73 1.06
N PRO A 78 6.96 19.04 1.83
CA PRO A 78 5.58 19.06 1.35
C PRO A 78 5.40 19.78 0.00
N ALA A 79 6.21 20.81 -0.30
CA ALA A 79 6.18 21.55 -1.55
C ALA A 79 6.56 20.71 -2.80
N ASP A 80 7.32 19.63 -2.62
CA ASP A 80 7.78 18.76 -3.71
C ASP A 80 6.77 17.67 -4.09
N ILE A 81 5.66 17.54 -3.35
CA ILE A 81 4.63 16.53 -3.58
C ILE A 81 3.87 16.87 -4.86
N GLY A 82 4.00 16.01 -5.87
CA GLY A 82 3.38 16.18 -7.20
C GLY A 82 2.06 15.44 -7.39
N MET A 83 1.71 14.51 -6.50
CA MET A 83 0.46 13.75 -6.53
C MET A 83 0.18 13.11 -5.17
N ILE A 84 -1.10 12.97 -4.84
CA ILE A 84 -1.61 12.24 -3.67
C ILE A 84 -2.58 11.17 -4.17
N VAL A 85 -2.33 9.91 -3.85
CA VAL A 85 -3.24 8.80 -4.15
C VAL A 85 -3.53 8.00 -2.89
N VAL A 86 -4.81 7.84 -2.58
CA VAL A 86 -5.27 7.07 -1.41
C VAL A 86 -5.98 5.81 -1.87
N GLY A 87 -5.39 4.65 -1.59
CA GLY A 87 -6.07 3.37 -1.65
C GLY A 87 -6.96 3.19 -0.42
N THR A 88 -8.28 3.09 -0.61
CA THR A 88 -9.22 2.85 0.50
C THR A 88 -10.45 2.08 0.03
N THR A 89 -11.02 1.29 0.93
CA THR A 89 -12.32 0.64 0.76
C THR A 89 -13.41 1.28 1.62
N THR A 90 -13.02 2.21 2.48
CA THR A 90 -13.89 2.84 3.48
C THR A 90 -13.75 4.36 3.44
N PRO A 91 -13.95 5.02 2.28
CA PRO A 91 -13.87 6.47 2.22
C PRO A 91 -14.95 7.10 3.11
N ASP A 92 -14.60 8.20 3.79
CA ASP A 92 -15.56 8.93 4.61
C ASP A 92 -16.69 9.47 3.74
N VAL A 93 -16.39 10.03 2.58
CA VAL A 93 -17.40 10.50 1.63
C VAL A 93 -16.97 10.13 0.22
N LEU A 94 -17.92 9.96 -0.71
CA LEU A 94 -17.58 9.71 -2.12
C LEU A 94 -16.96 10.94 -2.79
N TRP A 95 -17.30 12.13 -2.32
CA TRP A 95 -16.70 13.41 -2.74
C TRP A 95 -16.73 14.40 -1.58
N PRO A 96 -15.73 15.28 -1.42
CA PRO A 96 -14.40 15.18 -2.03
C PRO A 96 -13.69 13.89 -1.61
N SER A 97 -12.71 13.43 -2.39
CA SER A 97 -11.96 12.21 -2.08
C SER A 97 -11.21 12.30 -0.74
N THR A 98 -10.92 11.17 -0.12
CA THR A 98 -10.03 11.06 1.04
C THR A 98 -8.69 11.74 0.76
N ALA A 99 -8.14 11.57 -0.45
CA ALA A 99 -6.93 12.26 -0.89
C ALA A 99 -7.02 13.79 -0.83
N CYS A 100 -8.15 14.38 -1.24
CA CYS A 100 -8.38 15.84 -1.15
C CYS A 100 -8.49 16.32 0.31
N LEU A 101 -9.07 15.49 1.18
CA LEU A 101 -9.14 15.79 2.61
C LEU A 101 -7.75 15.77 3.25
N VAL A 102 -6.92 14.78 2.92
CA VAL A 102 -5.51 14.71 3.34
C VAL A 102 -4.72 15.92 2.82
N GLN A 103 -4.90 16.30 1.56
CA GLN A 103 -4.27 17.49 0.96
C GLN A 103 -4.59 18.75 1.78
N THR A 104 -5.86 18.91 2.16
CA THR A 104 -6.34 20.06 2.94
C THR A 104 -5.77 20.04 4.36
N GLU A 105 -5.84 18.90 5.05
CA GLU A 105 -5.38 18.76 6.44
C GLU A 105 -3.87 19.00 6.58
N LEU A 106 -3.09 18.46 5.64
CA LEU A 106 -1.63 18.59 5.63
C LEU A 106 -1.14 19.88 4.97
N LYS A 107 -2.06 20.71 4.43
CA LYS A 107 -1.75 21.95 3.70
C LYS A 107 -0.76 21.72 2.55
N LEU A 108 -0.96 20.63 1.81
CA LEU A 108 -0.12 20.26 0.68
C LEU A 108 -0.42 21.14 -0.56
N PRO A 109 0.50 21.23 -1.53
CA PRO A 109 0.29 21.99 -2.75
C PRO A 109 -0.94 21.52 -3.54
N MET A 110 -1.47 22.40 -4.39
CA MET A 110 -2.58 22.08 -5.29
C MET A 110 -2.11 21.14 -6.41
N VAL A 111 -2.20 19.83 -6.15
CA VAL A 111 -1.81 18.76 -7.05
C VAL A 111 -2.94 17.78 -7.26
N ALA A 112 -2.75 16.84 -8.19
CA ALA A 112 -3.70 15.75 -8.41
C ALA A 112 -3.89 14.94 -7.11
N SER A 113 -5.13 14.83 -6.66
CA SER A 113 -5.51 14.14 -5.43
C SER A 113 -6.76 13.32 -5.67
N PHE A 114 -6.63 11.99 -5.62
CA PHE A 114 -7.75 11.09 -5.89
C PHE A 114 -7.63 9.78 -5.11
N ASP A 115 -8.77 9.14 -4.89
CA ASP A 115 -8.83 7.82 -4.28
C ASP A 115 -8.76 6.74 -5.36
N LEU A 116 -8.20 5.59 -4.98
CA LEU A 116 -8.21 4.37 -5.77
C LEU A 116 -8.96 3.31 -4.99
N TYR A 117 -10.05 2.80 -5.58
CA TYR A 117 -10.89 1.77 -4.99
C TYR A 117 -10.69 0.43 -5.71
N ALA A 118 -9.93 -0.47 -5.10
CA ALA A 118 -9.65 -1.81 -5.62
C ALA A 118 -9.65 -2.87 -4.50
N ALA A 119 -10.61 -2.76 -3.57
CA ALA A 119 -10.74 -3.65 -2.41
C ALA A 119 -9.42 -3.73 -1.62
N GLU A 120 -9.02 -4.90 -1.13
CA GLU A 120 -7.78 -5.14 -0.38
C GLU A 120 -6.51 -4.82 -1.20
N THR A 121 -6.59 -4.79 -2.54
CA THR A 121 -5.45 -4.45 -3.42
C THR A 121 -5.21 -2.94 -3.58
N SER A 122 -6.06 -2.10 -2.98
CA SER A 122 -6.08 -0.64 -3.23
C SER A 122 -4.72 0.03 -3.01
N LEU A 123 -3.98 -0.33 -1.96
CA LEU A 123 -2.66 0.26 -1.72
C LEU A 123 -1.62 -0.13 -2.77
N LEU A 124 -1.56 -1.40 -3.17
CA LEU A 124 -0.59 -1.83 -4.18
C LEU A 124 -0.96 -1.32 -5.57
N ALA A 125 -2.25 -1.15 -5.86
CA ALA A 125 -2.70 -0.46 -7.06
C ALA A 125 -2.35 1.05 -7.01
N ALA A 126 -2.49 1.70 -5.86
CA ALA A 126 -2.06 3.09 -5.66
C ALA A 126 -0.53 3.24 -5.81
N LEU A 127 0.24 2.27 -5.30
CA LEU A 127 1.68 2.17 -5.51
C LEU A 127 2.04 1.99 -6.98
N ASN A 128 1.28 1.17 -7.73
CA ASN A 128 1.45 1.01 -9.17
C ASN A 128 1.23 2.34 -9.91
N VAL A 129 0.15 3.08 -9.61
CA VAL A 129 -0.08 4.40 -10.22
C VAL A 129 1.03 5.39 -9.82
N GLY A 130 1.35 5.46 -8.53
CA GLY A 130 2.34 6.41 -8.00
C GLY A 130 3.74 6.21 -8.57
N ILE A 131 4.21 4.97 -8.67
CA ILE A 131 5.56 4.70 -9.19
C ILE A 131 5.67 5.01 -10.68
N HIS A 132 4.61 4.80 -11.46
CA HIS A 132 4.61 5.19 -12.87
C HIS A 132 4.54 6.71 -13.04
N TYR A 133 3.93 7.44 -12.10
CA TYR A 133 3.97 8.90 -12.08
C TYR A 133 5.37 9.45 -11.78
N ILE A 134 6.12 8.81 -10.87
CA ILE A 134 7.55 9.08 -10.64
C ILE A 134 8.37 8.79 -11.91
N ALA A 135 8.15 7.63 -12.53
CA ALA A 135 8.85 7.25 -13.77
C ALA A 135 8.56 8.22 -14.93
N ALA A 136 7.38 8.84 -14.96
CA ALA A 136 7.00 9.87 -15.92
C ALA A 136 7.62 11.25 -15.63
N GLY A 137 8.30 11.43 -14.49
CA GLY A 137 9.08 12.63 -14.19
C GLY A 137 8.66 13.39 -12.93
N ALA A 138 7.63 12.95 -12.20
CA ALA A 138 7.26 13.58 -10.93
C ALA A 138 8.43 13.54 -9.92
N GLN A 139 8.56 14.58 -9.09
CA GLN A 139 9.61 14.65 -8.08
C GLN A 139 9.31 13.74 -6.90
N SER A 140 8.10 13.86 -6.35
CA SER A 140 7.62 12.97 -5.31
C SER A 140 6.12 12.71 -5.41
N VAL A 141 5.69 11.58 -4.86
CA VAL A 141 4.28 11.14 -4.83
C VAL A 141 3.99 10.58 -3.46
N LEU A 142 2.86 10.98 -2.88
CA LEU A 142 2.33 10.43 -1.65
C LEU A 142 1.34 9.31 -1.97
N VAL A 143 1.66 8.08 -1.58
CA VAL A 143 0.80 6.90 -1.71
C VAL A 143 0.35 6.49 -0.31
N ILE A 144 -0.96 6.34 -0.11
CA ILE A 144 -1.53 6.02 1.21
C ILE A 144 -2.51 4.86 1.06
N GLY A 145 -2.51 3.94 2.02
CA GLY A 145 -3.52 2.90 2.21
C GLY A 145 -4.17 3.14 3.55
N ALA A 146 -5.48 3.36 3.59
CA ALA A 146 -6.18 3.71 4.82
C ALA A 146 -7.58 3.13 4.86
N ASP A 147 -7.94 2.53 5.99
CA ASP A 147 -9.31 2.09 6.24
C ASP A 147 -9.72 2.31 7.70
N SER A 148 -10.99 2.66 7.89
CA SER A 148 -11.64 2.78 9.20
C SER A 148 -12.94 1.96 9.25
N ASP A 149 -13.37 1.61 10.46
CA ASP A 149 -14.64 0.97 10.77
C ASP A 149 -15.81 1.98 10.82
N ASN A 150 -15.58 3.21 10.38
CA ASN A 150 -16.54 4.31 10.40
C ASN A 150 -17.08 4.66 9.00
N GLN A 151 -17.57 3.65 8.28
CA GLN A 151 -18.12 3.85 6.94
C GLN A 151 -19.36 4.77 6.95
N LEU A 152 -19.33 5.86 6.17
CA LEU A 152 -20.52 6.67 5.91
C LEU A 152 -21.39 6.09 4.77
N VAL A 153 -20.88 5.14 3.99
CA VAL A 153 -21.60 4.50 2.87
C VAL A 153 -21.84 3.02 3.18
N ASP A 154 -23.10 2.63 3.36
CA ASP A 154 -23.48 1.21 3.37
C ASP A 154 -23.33 0.66 1.94
N LEU A 155 -22.25 -0.09 1.68
CA LEU A 155 -22.05 -0.73 0.38
C LEU A 155 -22.87 -2.04 0.28
N PRO A 156 -23.57 -2.29 -0.85
CA PRO A 156 -24.33 -3.52 -1.03
C PRO A 156 -23.46 -4.77 -0.84
N GLY A 157 -23.88 -5.68 0.06
CA GLY A 157 -23.19 -6.94 0.30
C GLY A 157 -22.10 -6.92 1.38
N GLN A 158 -21.85 -5.79 2.06
CA GLN A 158 -21.06 -5.79 3.30
C GLN A 158 -21.92 -6.26 4.48
N SER A 159 -22.12 -7.56 4.62
CA SER A 159 -22.64 -8.15 5.86
C SER A 159 -21.48 -8.39 6.82
N GLY A 160 -21.17 -7.41 7.67
CA GLY A 160 -20.18 -7.54 8.75
C GLY A 160 -19.52 -6.23 9.13
N ASN A 161 -19.18 -6.10 10.41
CA ASN A 161 -18.34 -4.99 10.91
C ASN A 161 -16.94 -5.14 10.30
N VAL A 162 -16.58 -4.26 9.36
CA VAL A 162 -15.17 -4.04 9.02
C VAL A 162 -14.51 -3.45 10.26
N HIS A 163 -13.55 -4.15 10.87
CA HIS A 163 -12.82 -3.67 12.05
C HIS A 163 -11.38 -3.29 11.69
N SER A 164 -11.21 -2.45 10.66
CA SER A 164 -9.89 -1.85 10.38
C SER A 164 -9.83 -0.47 11.01
N ARG A 165 -8.71 -0.12 11.62
CA ARG A 165 -8.37 1.25 12.03
C ARG A 165 -6.88 1.44 11.85
N ALA A 166 -6.44 1.62 10.62
CA ALA A 166 -5.06 1.96 10.36
C ALA A 166 -4.88 2.68 9.03
N ALA A 167 -3.75 3.37 8.93
CA ALA A 167 -3.22 3.81 7.66
C ALA A 167 -1.72 3.54 7.57
N ALA A 168 -1.26 3.36 6.34
CA ALA A 168 0.13 3.27 5.99
C ALA A 168 0.39 4.12 4.75
N ALA A 169 1.47 4.89 4.76
CA ALA A 169 1.84 5.80 3.68
C ALA A 169 3.29 5.59 3.27
N ALA A 170 3.56 5.81 1.98
CA ALA A 170 4.89 5.87 1.41
C ALA A 170 5.06 7.18 0.64
N VAL A 171 6.20 7.84 0.83
CA VAL A 171 6.63 8.94 -0.04
C VAL A 171 7.57 8.36 -1.09
N LEU A 172 7.10 8.32 -2.33
CA LEU A 172 7.90 7.89 -3.47
C LEU A 172 8.70 9.06 -4.01
N THR A 173 9.94 8.80 -4.39
CA THR A 173 10.85 9.76 -5.03
C THR A 173 11.58 9.09 -6.20
N ARG A 174 12.31 9.86 -7.00
CA ARG A 174 13.18 9.27 -8.03
C ARG A 174 14.26 8.40 -7.39
N ALA A 175 14.53 7.24 -7.98
CA ALA A 175 15.60 6.37 -7.53
C ALA A 175 16.97 6.94 -7.91
N GLY A 176 17.94 6.84 -6.99
CA GLY A 176 19.35 7.15 -7.25
C GLY A 176 20.20 5.95 -7.69
N GLY A 177 19.59 4.77 -7.87
CA GLY A 177 20.30 3.52 -8.14
C GLY A 177 19.36 2.32 -8.33
N ASP A 178 19.81 1.13 -7.92
CA ASP A 178 19.07 -0.13 -8.03
C ASP A 178 18.19 -0.44 -6.80
N ALA A 179 18.18 0.44 -5.79
CA ALA A 179 17.31 0.34 -4.62
C ALA A 179 16.03 1.16 -4.81
N GLY A 180 14.89 0.56 -4.43
CA GLY A 180 13.55 1.12 -4.61
C GLY A 180 12.56 0.09 -5.17
N VAL A 181 11.45 0.58 -5.71
CA VAL A 181 10.43 -0.24 -6.37
C VAL A 181 10.96 -0.66 -7.74
N LEU A 182 11.11 -1.97 -7.95
CA LEU A 182 11.65 -2.55 -9.18
C LEU A 182 10.55 -2.80 -10.22
N SER A 183 9.37 -3.23 -9.76
CA SER A 183 8.22 -3.48 -10.61
C SER A 183 6.94 -3.52 -9.79
N THR A 184 5.82 -3.28 -10.46
CA THR A 184 4.48 -3.42 -9.88
C THR A 184 3.53 -4.02 -10.91
N ILE A 185 2.56 -4.79 -10.43
CA ILE A 185 1.46 -5.37 -11.20
C ILE A 185 0.17 -5.17 -10.42
N ALA A 186 -0.87 -4.70 -11.10
CA ALA A 186 -2.23 -4.74 -10.62
C ALA A 186 -3.07 -5.45 -11.69
N GLY A 187 -3.92 -6.36 -11.28
CA GLY A 187 -4.76 -7.17 -12.16
C GLY A 187 -6.08 -7.51 -11.51
N GLY A 188 -6.98 -8.04 -12.33
CA GLY A 188 -8.26 -8.53 -11.87
C GLY A 188 -8.96 -9.28 -12.98
N ALA A 189 -10.01 -10.01 -12.61
CA ALA A 189 -10.83 -10.75 -13.57
C ALA A 189 -12.27 -10.28 -13.46
N ALA A 190 -12.81 -9.79 -14.58
CA ALA A 190 -14.25 -9.59 -14.73
C ALA A 190 -14.89 -10.94 -15.09
N ARG A 191 -15.02 -11.84 -14.12
CA ARG A 191 -15.76 -13.10 -14.30
C ARG A 191 -16.93 -13.19 -13.33
N SER A 192 -18.10 -13.53 -13.87
CA SER A 192 -19.29 -13.89 -13.10
C SER A 192 -19.20 -15.37 -12.77
N GLU A 193 -18.48 -15.74 -11.71
CA GLU A 193 -18.40 -17.15 -11.27
C GLU A 193 -19.37 -17.37 -10.10
N GLY A 194 -20.24 -18.38 -10.24
CA GLY A 194 -21.44 -18.58 -9.43
C GLY A 194 -21.25 -19.21 -8.04
N ASN A 195 -20.01 -19.42 -7.57
CA ASN A 195 -19.73 -19.90 -6.21
C ASN A 195 -18.30 -19.53 -5.72
N GLY A 196 -18.05 -19.66 -4.42
CA GLY A 196 -16.80 -19.22 -3.77
C GLY A 196 -15.53 -19.93 -4.25
N GLU A 197 -15.57 -21.25 -4.44
CA GLU A 197 -14.39 -22.04 -4.85
C GLU A 197 -13.82 -21.62 -6.22
N ALA A 198 -14.69 -21.19 -7.14
CA ALA A 198 -14.25 -20.70 -8.43
C ALA A 198 -13.53 -19.34 -8.33
N ASN A 199 -13.96 -18.49 -7.39
CA ASN A 199 -13.27 -17.23 -7.09
C ASN A 199 -11.89 -17.49 -6.47
N ASP A 200 -11.78 -18.42 -5.52
CA ASP A 200 -10.51 -18.74 -4.86
C ASP A 200 -9.46 -19.24 -5.86
N ARG A 201 -9.86 -20.10 -6.79
CA ARG A 201 -8.99 -20.58 -7.87
C ARG A 201 -8.57 -19.44 -8.81
N THR A 202 -9.47 -18.53 -9.12
CA THR A 202 -9.17 -17.35 -9.95
C THR A 202 -8.17 -16.44 -9.26
N VAL A 203 -8.35 -16.19 -7.97
CA VAL A 203 -7.42 -15.40 -7.15
C VAL A 203 -6.05 -16.07 -7.08
N LEU A 204 -5.98 -17.38 -6.79
CA LEU A 204 -4.73 -18.12 -6.72
C LEU A 204 -3.95 -18.10 -8.04
N GLN A 205 -4.65 -18.27 -9.17
CA GLN A 205 -4.05 -18.14 -10.50
C GLN A 205 -3.56 -16.71 -10.74
N GLY A 206 -4.39 -15.70 -10.45
CA GLY A 206 -4.04 -14.30 -10.60
C GLY A 206 -2.83 -13.87 -9.78
N LEU A 207 -2.73 -14.31 -8.53
CA LEU A 207 -1.55 -14.10 -7.68
C LEU A 207 -0.29 -14.75 -8.27
N THR A 208 -0.42 -15.97 -8.79
CA THR A 208 0.70 -16.71 -9.41
C THR A 208 1.21 -15.97 -10.65
N ASP A 209 0.31 -15.58 -11.54
CA ASP A 209 0.64 -14.87 -12.77
C ASP A 209 1.16 -13.45 -12.48
N GLY A 210 0.51 -12.75 -11.54
CA GLY A 210 0.89 -11.41 -11.11
C GLY A 210 2.28 -11.38 -10.48
N ALA A 211 2.58 -12.31 -9.57
CA ALA A 211 3.91 -12.46 -8.98
C ALA A 211 4.95 -12.80 -10.04
N THR A 212 4.67 -13.76 -10.92
CA THR A 212 5.58 -14.18 -12.00
C THR A 212 5.91 -13.02 -12.93
N GLU A 213 4.90 -12.26 -13.38
CA GLU A 213 5.09 -11.10 -14.25
C GLU A 213 5.82 -9.96 -13.52
N CYS A 214 5.52 -9.75 -12.24
CA CYS A 214 6.20 -8.76 -11.40
C CYS A 214 7.71 -9.06 -11.31
N LEU A 215 8.06 -10.31 -10.99
CA LEU A 215 9.45 -10.78 -10.94
C LEU A 215 10.14 -10.72 -12.31
N ARG A 216 9.43 -11.10 -13.38
CA ARG A 216 9.95 -10.99 -14.76
C ARG A 216 10.31 -9.55 -15.12
N LYS A 217 9.44 -8.57 -14.79
CA LYS A 217 9.73 -7.14 -15.00
C LYS A 217 10.88 -6.63 -14.14
N ALA A 218 11.01 -7.13 -12.92
CA ALA A 218 12.13 -6.84 -12.02
C ALA A 218 13.45 -7.52 -12.43
N ARG A 219 13.40 -8.47 -13.39
CA ARG A 219 14.51 -9.34 -13.80
C ARG A 219 15.06 -10.17 -12.63
N LEU A 220 14.16 -10.66 -11.79
CA LEU A 220 14.48 -11.51 -10.64
C LEU A 220 13.73 -12.84 -10.75
N SER A 221 14.26 -13.83 -10.05
CA SER A 221 13.61 -15.12 -9.78
C SER A 221 13.10 -15.18 -8.35
N MET A 222 12.17 -16.11 -8.06
CA MET A 222 11.64 -16.30 -6.69
C MET A 222 12.73 -16.71 -5.68
N SER A 223 13.81 -17.35 -6.13
CA SER A 223 14.95 -17.69 -5.26
C SER A 223 15.76 -16.48 -4.81
N GLU A 224 15.66 -15.35 -5.52
CA GLU A 224 16.34 -14.11 -5.17
C GLU A 224 15.52 -13.22 -4.23
N ILE A 225 14.26 -13.58 -3.96
CA ILE A 225 13.39 -12.85 -3.03
C ILE A 225 13.72 -13.25 -1.59
N ASP A 226 14.12 -12.27 -0.79
CA ASP A 226 14.49 -12.44 0.61
C ASP A 226 13.26 -12.52 1.52
N LEU A 227 12.23 -11.72 1.22
CA LEU A 227 10.98 -11.68 2.00
C LEU A 227 9.75 -11.55 1.10
N VAL A 228 8.73 -12.37 1.36
CA VAL A 228 7.39 -12.22 0.79
C VAL A 228 6.46 -11.69 1.87
N ILE A 229 5.84 -10.55 1.62
CA ILE A 229 4.79 -9.98 2.48
C ILE A 229 3.45 -10.34 1.84
N ALA A 230 2.72 -11.22 2.50
CA ALA A 230 1.51 -11.83 1.97
C ALA A 230 0.25 -11.00 2.27
N GLU A 231 -0.87 -11.33 1.61
CA GLU A 231 -2.19 -10.80 1.95
C GLU A 231 -2.63 -11.34 3.32
N GLN A 232 -2.79 -10.46 4.31
CA GLN A 232 -3.02 -10.86 5.70
C GLN A 232 -4.46 -11.33 5.94
N SER A 233 -5.41 -10.88 5.12
CA SER A 233 -6.83 -11.22 5.24
C SER A 233 -7.22 -12.55 4.58
N ALA A 234 -6.32 -13.17 3.81
CA ALA A 234 -6.56 -14.41 3.06
C ALA A 234 -5.48 -15.49 3.34
N PRO A 235 -5.29 -15.91 4.61
CA PRO A 235 -4.17 -16.77 4.99
C PRO A 235 -4.16 -18.12 4.26
N GLU A 236 -5.32 -18.78 4.11
CA GLU A 236 -5.42 -20.07 3.42
C GLU A 236 -4.99 -19.99 1.95
N THR A 237 -5.39 -18.92 1.25
CA THR A 237 -4.98 -18.64 -0.13
C THR A 237 -3.48 -18.36 -0.22
N MET A 238 -2.93 -17.58 0.71
CA MET A 238 -1.50 -17.26 0.76
C MET A 238 -0.64 -18.47 1.08
N GLU A 239 -1.08 -19.34 1.98
CA GLU A 239 -0.42 -20.62 2.28
C GLU A 239 -0.39 -21.52 1.05
N ALA A 240 -1.52 -21.67 0.35
CA ALA A 240 -1.61 -22.43 -0.88
C ALA A 240 -0.67 -21.87 -1.98
N TRP A 241 -0.68 -20.55 -2.16
CA TRP A 241 0.21 -19.86 -3.10
C TRP A 241 1.69 -20.07 -2.73
N SER A 242 2.04 -19.90 -1.45
CA SER A 242 3.44 -20.02 -0.98
C SER A 242 4.01 -21.41 -1.23
N LYS A 243 3.20 -22.45 -1.01
CA LYS A 243 3.55 -23.85 -1.28
C LYS A 243 3.77 -24.08 -2.78
N ALA A 244 2.87 -23.57 -3.63
CA ALA A 244 3.00 -23.68 -5.07
C ALA A 244 4.22 -22.92 -5.62
N ALA A 245 4.55 -21.77 -5.01
CA ALA A 245 5.69 -20.94 -5.39
C ALA A 245 7.04 -21.39 -4.79
N GLY A 246 7.06 -22.40 -3.91
CA GLY A 246 8.27 -22.87 -3.24
C GLY A 246 8.86 -21.88 -2.23
N VAL A 247 8.01 -21.02 -1.64
CA VAL A 247 8.40 -20.04 -0.62
C VAL A 247 8.39 -20.72 0.75
N SER A 248 9.52 -20.69 1.45
CA SER A 248 9.62 -21.24 2.80
C SER A 248 8.96 -20.32 3.82
N SER A 249 8.44 -20.89 4.92
CA SER A 249 7.78 -20.12 5.98
C SER A 249 8.67 -19.01 6.58
N GLY A 250 9.98 -19.23 6.68
CA GLY A 250 10.92 -18.20 7.16
C GLY A 250 11.04 -16.97 6.25
N ARG A 251 10.74 -17.13 4.95
CA ARG A 251 10.70 -16.04 3.95
C ARG A 251 9.30 -15.48 3.76
N LEU A 252 8.28 -16.01 4.44
CA LEU A 252 6.90 -15.54 4.35
C LEU A 252 6.56 -14.69 5.59
N LEU A 253 6.00 -13.51 5.38
CA LEU A 253 5.36 -12.71 6.41
C LEU A 253 3.85 -12.80 6.20
N LEU A 254 3.24 -13.66 7.00
CA LEU A 254 1.81 -13.88 7.10
C LEU A 254 1.48 -14.05 8.59
N ASP A 255 0.86 -13.04 9.17
CA ASP A 255 0.49 -12.98 10.59
C ASP A 255 -0.90 -12.34 10.73
N PRO A 256 -1.97 -13.09 10.42
CA PRO A 256 -3.35 -12.60 10.54
C PRO A 256 -3.74 -12.24 11.98
N THR A 257 -3.02 -12.75 12.99
CA THR A 257 -3.27 -12.40 14.39
C THR A 257 -2.86 -10.96 14.68
N ARG A 258 -1.73 -10.54 14.10
CA ARG A 258 -1.20 -9.18 14.25
C ARG A 258 -1.85 -8.18 13.32
N TYR A 259 -2.00 -8.54 12.05
CA TYR A 259 -2.43 -7.60 11.00
C TYR A 259 -3.91 -7.74 10.63
N GLY A 260 -4.60 -8.79 11.08
CA GLY A 260 -6.05 -8.97 10.93
C GLY A 260 -6.61 -8.49 9.58
N SER A 261 -7.63 -7.63 9.65
CA SER A 261 -8.23 -6.94 8.50
C SER A 261 -7.79 -5.48 8.46
N LEU A 262 -6.48 -5.21 8.43
CA LEU A 262 -5.98 -3.85 8.17
C LEU A 262 -6.29 -3.37 6.73
N LEU A 263 -6.90 -4.23 5.90
CA LEU A 263 -7.38 -3.92 4.55
C LEU A 263 -6.29 -3.21 3.74
N ALA A 264 -6.57 -2.05 3.16
CA ALA A 264 -5.62 -1.34 2.32
C ALA A 264 -4.36 -0.93 3.09
N ALA A 265 -4.35 -0.80 4.42
CA ALA A 265 -3.16 -0.43 5.18
C ALA A 265 -2.17 -1.61 5.38
N ALA A 266 -2.61 -2.85 5.19
CA ALA A 266 -1.85 -4.04 5.58
C ALA A 266 -0.47 -4.16 4.90
N PRO A 267 -0.32 -4.00 3.56
CA PRO A 267 0.95 -4.33 2.90
C PRO A 267 2.12 -3.43 3.34
N LEU A 268 1.90 -2.12 3.47
CA LEU A 268 2.95 -1.21 3.95
C LEU A 268 3.13 -1.24 5.46
N THR A 269 2.09 -1.56 6.24
CA THR A 269 2.24 -1.80 7.69
C THR A 269 3.15 -3.00 7.96
N ALA A 270 2.90 -4.11 7.26
CA ALA A 270 3.75 -5.30 7.36
C ALA A 270 5.18 -5.05 6.84
N LEU A 271 5.34 -4.24 5.79
CA LEU A 271 6.67 -3.83 5.31
C LEU A 271 7.43 -3.03 6.35
N HIS A 272 6.78 -2.00 6.93
CA HIS A 272 7.35 -1.17 7.98
C HIS A 272 7.84 -2.03 9.15
N ASP A 273 6.96 -2.87 9.69
CA ASP A 273 7.25 -3.72 10.84
C ASP A 273 8.36 -4.74 10.53
N ALA A 274 8.39 -5.33 9.32
CA ALA A 274 9.46 -6.23 8.90
C ALA A 274 10.84 -5.55 8.86
N ILE A 275 10.90 -4.27 8.47
CA ILE A 275 12.15 -3.51 8.45
C ILE A 275 12.57 -3.17 9.87
N GLN A 276 11.64 -2.70 10.72
CA GLN A 276 11.93 -2.42 12.13
C GLN A 276 12.45 -3.64 12.90
N GLU A 277 11.92 -4.81 12.61
CA GLU A 277 12.32 -6.09 13.21
C GLU A 277 13.60 -6.68 12.62
N GLY A 278 14.18 -6.04 11.60
CA GLY A 278 15.39 -6.51 10.94
C GLY A 278 15.18 -7.73 10.04
N ARG A 279 13.92 -8.12 9.76
CA ARG A 279 13.57 -9.17 8.79
C ARG A 279 13.84 -8.73 7.34
N LEU A 280 13.78 -7.43 7.07
CA LEU A 280 14.15 -6.84 5.79
C LEU A 280 15.20 -5.75 6.02
N GLN A 281 16.38 -5.89 5.43
CA GLN A 281 17.51 -4.98 5.58
C GLN A 281 17.85 -4.29 4.26
N ASN A 282 18.69 -3.26 4.31
CA ASN A 282 19.12 -2.53 3.11
C ASN A 282 19.75 -3.48 2.09
N GLY A 283 19.32 -3.38 0.83
CA GLY A 283 19.75 -4.23 -0.28
C GLY A 283 18.98 -5.55 -0.40
N MET A 284 18.22 -5.98 0.62
CA MET A 284 17.32 -7.12 0.50
C MET A 284 16.12 -6.79 -0.38
N THR A 285 15.56 -7.82 -0.98
CA THR A 285 14.41 -7.74 -1.87
C THR A 285 13.15 -8.27 -1.21
N ALA A 286 12.05 -7.56 -1.42
CA ALA A 286 10.74 -7.97 -0.95
C ALA A 286 9.74 -8.08 -2.11
N LEU A 287 8.86 -9.07 -2.02
CA LEU A 287 7.67 -9.20 -2.86
C LEU A 287 6.44 -8.98 -1.97
N LEU A 288 5.71 -7.91 -2.21
CA LEU A 288 4.43 -7.65 -1.57
C LEU A 288 3.32 -8.19 -2.45
N LEU A 289 2.38 -8.91 -1.86
CA LEU A 289 1.21 -9.47 -2.52
C LEU A 289 -0.06 -8.99 -1.83
N ALA A 290 -1.08 -8.68 -2.61
CA ALA A 290 -2.42 -8.41 -2.14
C ALA A 290 -3.43 -9.12 -3.05
N CYS A 291 -4.54 -9.57 -2.48
CA CYS A 291 -5.67 -10.06 -3.25
C CYS A 291 -6.98 -9.73 -2.54
N GLY A 292 -8.04 -9.57 -3.32
CA GLY A 292 -9.29 -9.08 -2.77
C GLY A 292 -10.48 -9.31 -3.68
N ARG A 293 -11.61 -8.76 -3.24
CA ARG A 293 -12.87 -8.85 -3.98
C ARG A 293 -12.78 -8.12 -5.33
N GLY A 294 -13.51 -8.65 -6.31
CA GLY A 294 -13.42 -8.24 -7.73
C GLY A 294 -13.73 -9.40 -8.67
N PRO A 295 -12.95 -10.51 -8.62
CA PRO A 295 -11.68 -10.70 -7.89
C PRO A 295 -10.51 -9.86 -8.45
N ALA A 296 -9.63 -9.39 -7.57
CA ALA A 296 -8.46 -8.58 -7.91
C ALA A 296 -7.19 -9.10 -7.21
N TRP A 297 -6.03 -8.82 -7.79
CA TRP A 297 -4.71 -9.12 -7.23
C TRP A 297 -3.70 -8.04 -7.58
N ALA A 298 -2.70 -7.87 -6.73
CA ALA A 298 -1.60 -6.96 -6.98
C ALA A 298 -0.29 -7.52 -6.42
N ALA A 299 0.81 -7.15 -7.06
CA ALA A 299 2.16 -7.51 -6.65
C ALA A 299 3.08 -6.30 -6.79
N ALA A 300 3.99 -6.12 -5.84
CA ALA A 300 5.06 -5.12 -5.93
C ALA A 300 6.39 -5.76 -5.53
N CYS A 301 7.38 -5.67 -6.40
CA CYS A 301 8.75 -6.11 -6.11
C CYS A 301 9.60 -4.88 -5.82
N LEU A 302 10.29 -4.90 -4.69
CA LEU A 302 11.18 -3.81 -4.28
C LEU A 302 12.50 -4.34 -3.76
N ARG A 303 13.53 -3.51 -3.84
CA ARG A 303 14.79 -3.65 -3.11
C ARG A 303 14.84 -2.55 -2.07
N TRP A 304 14.96 -2.90 -0.79
CA TRP A 304 14.90 -1.91 0.27
C TRP A 304 16.14 -1.01 0.26
N GLY A 305 15.93 0.31 0.16
CA GLY A 305 17.00 1.31 0.03
C GLY A 305 17.34 2.04 1.33
N GLY A 306 16.70 1.70 2.45
CA GLY A 306 16.91 2.39 3.73
C GLY A 306 16.15 3.70 3.86
N GLY A 307 14.94 3.78 3.33
CA GLY A 307 14.04 4.92 3.59
C GLY A 307 13.73 5.06 5.09
N GLY A 308 13.37 6.28 5.51
CA GLY A 308 13.01 6.51 6.92
C GLY A 308 11.72 5.78 7.29
N LEU A 309 11.61 5.41 8.58
CA LEU A 309 10.42 4.78 9.15
C LEU A 309 9.91 5.64 10.31
N LEU A 310 8.61 5.88 10.36
CA LEU A 310 7.99 6.56 11.50
C LEU A 310 6.57 6.04 11.72
N GLU A 311 6.19 5.91 12.99
CA GLU A 311 4.82 5.66 13.41
C GLU A 311 4.28 6.90 14.13
N TRP A 312 3.08 7.33 13.75
CA TRP A 312 2.38 8.53 14.24
C TRP A 312 1.63 8.27 15.55
#